data_AF-A0A3B9EHN2-F1
#
_entry.id   AF-A0A3B9EHN2-F1
#
_cell.length_a   1.000
_cell.length_b   1.000
_cell.length_c   1.000
_cell.angle_alpha   90.00
_cell.angle_beta   90.00
_cell.angle_gamma   90.00
#
_symmetry.space_group_name_H-M   'P 1'
#
loop_
_entity.id
_entity.type
_entity.pdbx_description
1 polymer ?
#
loop_
_entity_poly.entity_id
_entity_poly.type
_entity_poly.pdbx_seq_one_letter_code
_entity_poly.pdbx_strand_id
1 'polypeptide(L)'
;ERALCQAVNIAKTKRPGSTPVSTTGDMWACPKLKDVAVTLAPGTVPGKAGGLTFLLDAYAVGPYVEGAYYLTLPLSAFQSALSPEYAGEFQGEPTKAGDVTDDLRLKAPAA
;
A
#
# COMPACT_ATOMS: atom_id res chain seq x y z
N GLU A 1 10.18 4.65 0.16
CA GLU A 1 9.25 5.59 0.81
C GLU A 1 8.47 6.46 -0.19
N ARG A 2 9.13 7.07 -1.19
CA ARG A 2 8.46 7.96 -2.17
C ARG A 2 7.33 7.29 -2.99
N ALA A 3 7.50 6.03 -3.38
CA ALA A 3 6.48 5.28 -4.13
C ALA A 3 5.19 5.03 -3.32
N LEU A 4 5.32 4.63 -2.05
CA LEU A 4 4.16 4.43 -1.17
C LEU A 4 3.42 5.76 -0.93
N CYS A 5 4.17 6.83 -0.64
CA CYS A 5 3.64 8.19 -0.46
C CYS A 5 2.82 8.66 -1.67
N GLN A 6 3.32 8.41 -2.89
CA GLN A 6 2.60 8.69 -4.13
C GLN A 6 1.34 7.82 -4.27
N ALA A 7 1.42 6.53 -3.98
CA ALA A 7 0.27 5.63 -4.03
C ALA A 7 -0.84 6.04 -3.04
N VAL A 8 -0.48 6.49 -1.83
CA VAL A 8 -1.43 7.04 -0.85
C VAL A 8 -2.12 8.27 -1.42
N ASN A 9 -1.37 9.21 -2.00
CA ASN A 9 -1.95 10.42 -2.57
C ASN A 9 -2.87 10.12 -3.76
N ILE A 10 -2.53 9.14 -4.59
CA ILE A 10 -3.42 8.67 -5.68
C ILE A 10 -4.69 8.02 -5.12
N ALA A 11 -4.60 7.24 -4.04
CA ALA A 11 -5.78 6.66 -3.40
C ALA A 11 -6.68 7.73 -2.77
N LYS A 12 -6.08 8.75 -2.16
CA LYS A 12 -6.78 9.88 -1.54
C LYS A 12 -7.60 10.72 -2.53
N THR A 13 -7.20 10.84 -3.79
CA THR A 13 -8.02 11.57 -4.78
C THR A 13 -9.39 10.92 -5.03
N LYS A 14 -9.53 9.63 -4.71
CA LYS A 14 -10.80 8.91 -4.80
C LYS A 14 -11.71 9.13 -3.58
N ARG A 15 -11.22 9.77 -2.52
CA ARG A 15 -11.96 10.03 -1.28
C ARG A 15 -12.24 11.53 -1.15
N PRO A 16 -13.51 11.96 -1.25
CA PRO A 16 -13.86 13.37 -1.13
C PRO A 16 -13.44 13.97 0.21
N GLY A 17 -12.81 15.14 0.18
CA GLY A 17 -12.34 15.85 1.38
C GLY A 17 -11.00 15.36 1.94
N SER A 18 -10.36 14.38 1.30
CA SER A 18 -9.06 13.88 1.74
C SER A 18 -7.93 14.89 1.52
N THR A 19 -7.15 15.11 2.59
CA THR A 19 -5.93 15.93 2.52
C THR A 19 -4.74 15.07 2.09
N PRO A 20 -3.93 15.51 1.10
CA PRO A 20 -2.72 14.80 0.70
C PRO A 20 -1.71 14.65 1.85
N VAL A 21 -0.96 13.55 1.83
CA VAL A 21 0.21 13.35 2.68
C VAL A 21 1.44 13.97 2.04
N SER A 22 2.36 14.47 2.86
CA SER A 22 3.68 14.92 2.41
C SER A 22 4.78 14.36 3.31
N THR A 23 6.03 14.43 2.87
CA THR A 23 7.18 13.95 3.64
C THR A 23 7.51 14.83 4.84
N THR A 24 6.96 16.05 4.89
CA THR A 24 7.19 17.07 5.93
C THR A 24 5.87 17.62 6.47
N GLY A 25 4.77 16.86 6.34
CA GLY A 25 3.44 17.34 6.67
C GLY A 25 3.23 17.37 8.18
N ASP A 26 2.79 18.50 8.71
CA ASP A 26 2.51 18.65 10.15
C ASP A 26 1.24 17.89 10.59
N MET A 27 0.27 17.70 9.68
CA MET A 27 -0.98 16.97 9.97
C MET A 27 -0.94 15.51 9.55
N TRP A 28 -0.51 15.23 8.30
CA TRP A 28 -0.42 13.86 7.77
C TRP A 28 0.90 13.68 7.05
N ALA A 29 1.77 12.86 7.63
CA ALA A 29 3.07 12.54 7.07
C ALA A 29 3.04 11.23 6.29
N CYS A 30 3.91 11.10 5.29
CA CYS A 30 4.12 9.82 4.63
C CYS A 30 4.72 8.81 5.62
N PRO A 31 4.13 7.61 5.75
CA PRO A 31 4.52 6.66 6.79
C PRO A 31 5.90 6.07 6.47
N LYS A 32 6.68 5.85 7.52
CA LYS A 32 7.98 5.17 7.41
C LYS A 32 7.73 3.69 7.18
N LEU A 33 8.41 3.11 6.19
CA LEU A 33 8.17 1.72 5.79
C LEU A 33 8.34 0.70 6.94
N LYS A 34 9.26 0.99 7.88
CA LYS A 34 9.52 0.17 9.06
C LYS A 34 8.36 0.11 10.06
N ASP A 35 7.47 1.08 10.02
CA ASP A 35 6.35 1.24 10.97
C ASP A 35 5.01 0.79 10.32
N VAL A 36 5.05 0.30 9.08
CA VAL A 36 3.87 -0.13 8.32
C VAL A 36 3.82 -1.64 8.24
N ALA A 37 2.64 -2.22 8.50
CA ALA A 37 2.43 -3.64 8.27
C ALA A 37 2.43 -3.94 6.75
N VAL A 38 3.18 -4.95 6.34
CA VAL A 38 3.34 -5.33 4.93
C VAL A 38 3.01 -6.80 4.74
N THR A 39 2.28 -7.11 3.67
CA THR A 39 2.01 -8.48 3.23
C THR A 39 2.51 -8.69 1.80
N LEU A 40 2.74 -9.95 1.42
CA LEU A 40 3.04 -10.29 0.03
C LEU A 40 1.78 -10.15 -0.83
N ALA A 41 1.91 -9.49 -1.98
CA ALA A 41 0.83 -9.40 -2.96
C ALA A 41 0.88 -10.62 -3.90
N PRO A 42 -0.26 -11.29 -4.16
CA PRO A 42 -0.33 -12.38 -5.13
C PRO A 42 0.24 -11.97 -6.49
N GLY A 43 1.14 -12.78 -7.04
CA GLY A 43 1.76 -12.56 -8.34
C GLY A 43 1.10 -13.34 -9.46
N THR A 44 1.35 -12.93 -10.71
CA THR A 44 0.95 -13.69 -11.91
C THR A 44 1.75 -14.97 -12.12
N VAL A 45 2.89 -15.11 -11.44
CA VAL A 45 3.72 -16.33 -11.46
C VAL A 45 3.38 -17.21 -10.25
N PRO A 46 3.01 -18.49 -10.45
CA PRO A 46 2.70 -19.39 -9.34
C PRO A 46 3.84 -19.51 -8.33
N GLY A 47 3.51 -19.37 -7.04
CA GLY A 47 4.48 -19.47 -5.95
C GLY A 47 5.41 -18.25 -5.81
N LYS A 48 5.12 -17.13 -6.49
CA LYS A 48 5.89 -15.88 -6.40
C LYS A 48 5.01 -14.70 -6.01
N ALA A 49 5.61 -13.76 -5.29
CA ALA A 49 4.99 -12.48 -4.99
C ALA A 49 5.15 -11.52 -6.18
N GLY A 50 4.06 -10.91 -6.62
CA GLY A 50 4.10 -9.87 -7.65
C GLY A 50 4.43 -8.48 -7.10
N GLY A 51 4.38 -8.32 -5.77
CA GLY A 51 4.56 -7.04 -5.12
C GLY A 51 4.37 -7.11 -3.60
N LEU A 52 4.27 -5.94 -2.98
CA LEU A 52 4.03 -5.77 -1.55
C LEU A 52 2.76 -4.96 -1.34
N THR A 53 1.90 -5.43 -0.44
CA THR A 53 0.72 -4.69 0.01
C THR A 53 1.00 -4.06 1.36
N PHE A 54 0.89 -2.74 1.42
CA PHE A 54 1.04 -1.94 2.63
C PHE A 54 -0.32 -1.74 3.28
N LEU A 55 -0.41 -2.08 4.57
CA LEU A 55 -1.62 -1.96 5.36
C LEU A 55 -1.52 -0.73 6.26
N LEU A 56 -2.27 0.31 5.90
CA LEU A 56 -2.33 1.58 6.63
C LEU A 56 -3.67 1.65 7.33
N ASP A 57 -3.67 1.53 8.66
CA ASP A 57 -4.89 1.62 9.45
C ASP A 57 -5.47 3.05 9.48
N ALA A 58 -6.68 3.17 10.05
CA ALA A 58 -7.25 4.48 10.32
C ALA A 58 -6.28 5.34 11.15
N TYR A 59 -6.20 6.65 10.87
CA TYR A 59 -5.21 7.58 11.42
C TYR A 59 -3.77 7.43 10.91
N ALA A 60 -3.42 6.40 10.12
CA ALA A 60 -2.05 6.27 9.62
C ALA A 60 -1.68 7.37 8.61
N VAL A 61 -2.64 7.77 7.76
CA VAL A 61 -2.41 8.75 6.68
C VAL A 61 -3.57 9.74 6.52
N GLY A 62 -4.56 9.70 7.39
CA GLY A 62 -5.77 10.51 7.29
C GLY A 62 -6.71 10.27 8.47
N PRO A 63 -7.76 11.11 8.64
CA PRO A 63 -8.69 10.99 9.75
C PRO A 63 -9.45 9.66 9.71
N TYR A 64 -9.97 9.24 10.87
CA TYR A 64 -10.72 7.98 11.01
C TYR A 64 -11.83 7.78 9.98
N VAL A 65 -12.52 8.86 9.59
CA VAL A 65 -13.61 8.83 8.62
C VAL A 65 -13.18 8.39 7.22
N GLU A 66 -11.89 8.54 6.87
CA GLU A 66 -11.35 7.96 5.64
C GLU A 66 -11.25 6.44 5.76
N GLY A 67 -11.01 5.90 6.96
CA GLY A 67 -10.74 4.49 7.18
C GLY A 67 -9.32 4.08 6.81
N ALA A 68 -9.13 2.78 6.60
CA ALA A 68 -7.83 2.22 6.22
C ALA A 68 -7.50 2.46 4.74
N TYR A 69 -6.22 2.36 4.40
CA TYR A 69 -5.71 2.32 3.02
C TYR A 69 -4.84 1.08 2.85
N TYR A 70 -5.23 0.18 1.95
CA TYR A 70 -4.41 -0.97 1.57
C TYR A 70 -3.88 -0.75 0.17
N LEU A 71 -2.55 -0.69 0.05
CA LEU A 71 -1.88 -0.25 -1.17
C LEU A 71 -0.90 -1.30 -1.66
N THR A 72 -1.13 -1.84 -2.85
CA THR A 72 -0.19 -2.77 -3.48
C THR A 72 0.78 -2.04 -4.39
N LEU A 73 2.08 -2.15 -4.10
CA LEU A 73 3.15 -1.72 -4.99
C LEU A 73 3.71 -2.91 -5.77
N PRO A 74 3.87 -2.79 -7.10
CA PRO A 74 4.50 -3.83 -7.91
C PRO A 74 5.99 -3.94 -7.60
N LEU A 75 6.58 -5.12 -7.86
CA LEU A 75 8.02 -5.36 -7.71
C LEU A 75 8.87 -4.26 -8.36
N SER A 76 8.49 -3.80 -9.56
CA SER A 76 9.20 -2.75 -10.30
C SER A 76 9.37 -1.44 -9.52
N ALA A 77 8.52 -1.17 -8.53
CA ALA A 77 8.61 0.05 -7.70
C ALA A 77 9.68 -0.02 -6.60
N PHE A 78 10.13 -1.21 -6.22
CA PHE A 78 11.06 -1.41 -5.10
C PHE A 78 12.18 -2.42 -5.37
N GLN A 79 12.28 -2.96 -6.58
CA GLN A 79 13.25 -3.98 -6.94
C GLN A 79 14.71 -3.58 -6.60
N SER A 80 15.06 -2.30 -6.76
CA SER A 80 16.40 -1.78 -6.44
C SER A 80 16.69 -1.69 -4.94
N ALA A 81 15.65 -1.71 -4.10
CA ALA A 81 15.75 -1.66 -2.65
C ALA A 81 15.50 -3.05 -2.01
N LEU A 82 15.20 -4.08 -2.82
CA LEU A 82 14.95 -5.42 -2.34
C LEU A 82 16.26 -6.11 -1.98
N SER A 83 16.28 -6.72 -0.80
CA SER A 83 17.44 -7.48 -0.36
C SER A 83 17.68 -8.69 -1.26
N PRO A 84 18.91 -8.97 -1.72
CA PRO A 84 19.19 -10.04 -2.68
C PRO A 84 18.71 -11.43 -2.22
N GLU A 85 18.72 -11.70 -0.92
CA GLU A 85 18.26 -12.98 -0.35
C GLU A 85 16.77 -13.23 -0.57
N TYR A 86 15.96 -12.18 -0.72
CA TYR A 86 14.52 -12.29 -0.98
C TYR A 86 14.17 -12.12 -2.46
N ALA A 87 15.13 -11.76 -3.32
CA ALA A 87 14.87 -11.53 -4.74
C ALA A 87 14.25 -12.76 -5.44
N GLY A 88 14.60 -13.96 -5.00
CA GLY A 88 14.04 -15.21 -5.51
C GLY A 88 12.54 -15.37 -5.24
N GLU A 89 11.96 -14.68 -4.25
CA GLU A 89 10.55 -14.80 -3.88
C GLU A 89 9.62 -13.92 -4.74
N PHE A 90 10.18 -12.96 -5.48
CA PHE A 90 9.41 -12.00 -6.27
C PHE A 90 9.57 -12.25 -7.77
N GLN A 91 8.44 -12.38 -8.47
CA GLN A 91 8.40 -12.50 -9.91
C GLN A 91 7.01 -12.17 -10.45
N GLY A 92 6.96 -11.62 -11.66
CA GLY A 92 5.71 -11.22 -12.31
C GLY A 92 5.15 -9.93 -11.75
N GLU A 93 3.91 -9.63 -12.16
CA GLU A 93 3.17 -8.45 -11.71
C GLU A 93 2.17 -8.85 -10.62
N PRO A 94 1.80 -7.93 -9.71
CA PRO A 94 0.76 -8.22 -8.74
C PRO A 94 -0.58 -8.32 -9.47
N THR A 95 -1.44 -9.26 -9.07
CA THR A 95 -2.77 -9.43 -9.69
C THR A 95 -3.62 -8.16 -9.61
N LYS A 96 -3.40 -7.34 -8.57
CA LYS A 96 -3.97 -6.00 -8.42
C LYS A 96 -2.92 -5.04 -7.88
N ALA A 97 -2.81 -3.85 -8.48
CA ALA A 97 -1.88 -2.80 -8.07
C ALA A 97 -2.63 -1.52 -7.68
N GLY A 98 -2.02 -0.71 -6.82
CA GLY A 98 -2.60 0.54 -6.32
C GLY A 98 -3.51 0.32 -5.12
N ASP A 99 -4.62 1.06 -5.05
CA ASP A 99 -5.58 0.95 -3.95
C ASP A 99 -6.39 -0.34 -4.05
N VAL A 100 -6.13 -1.26 -3.14
CA VAL A 100 -6.79 -2.57 -2.98
C VAL A 100 -7.59 -2.64 -1.68
N THR A 101 -7.91 -1.48 -1.08
CA THR A 101 -8.64 -1.40 0.19
C THR A 101 -9.95 -2.18 0.12
N ASP A 102 -10.75 -1.98 -0.94
CA ASP A 102 -12.05 -2.65 -1.08
C ASP A 102 -11.94 -4.15 -1.39
N ASP A 103 -10.78 -4.60 -1.87
CA ASP A 103 -10.53 -6.00 -2.21
C ASP A 103 -10.11 -6.83 -0.99
N LEU A 104 -9.33 -6.23 -0.08
CA LEU A 104 -8.71 -6.93 1.05
C LEU A 104 -9.39 -6.62 2.38
N ARG A 105 -10.07 -5.48 2.49
CA ARG A 105 -10.83 -5.17 3.70
C ARG A 105 -12.06 -6.06 3.73
N LEU A 106 -12.14 -6.91 4.75
CA LEU A 106 -13.36 -7.65 5.06
C LEU A 106 -14.50 -6.65 5.15
N LYS A 107 -15.45 -6.75 4.22
CA LYS A 107 -16.72 -6.04 4.33
C LYS A 107 -17.39 -6.58 5.58
N ALA A 108 -17.78 -5.69 6.49
CA ALA A 108 -18.67 -6.09 7.58
C ALA A 108 -19.90 -6.77 6.94
N PRO A 109 -20.35 -7.93 7.47
CA PRO A 109 -21.58 -8.53 6.99
C PRO A 109 -22.70 -7.47 7.10
N ALA A 110 -23.53 -7.38 6.07
CA ALA A 110 -24.71 -6.52 6.12
C ALA A 110 -25.52 -6.96 7.35
N ALA A 111 -25.76 -6.00 8.26
CA ALA A 111 -26.58 -6.21 9.45
C ALA A 111 -28.06 -6.39 9.07
#